data_AF-A0A3M1D5Y5-F1
#
_entry.id   AF-A0A3M1D5Y5-F1
#
_cell.length_a   1.000
_cell.length_b   1.000
_cell.length_c   1.000
_cell.angle_alpha   90.00
_cell.angle_beta   90.00
_cell.angle_gamma   90.00
#
_symmetry.space_group_name_H-M   'P 1'
#
loop_
_entity.id
_entity.type
_entity.pdbx_description
1 polymer ?
#
loop_
_entity_poly.entity_id
_entity_poly.type
_entity_poly.pdbx_seq_one_letter_code
_entity_poly.pdbx_strand_id
1 'polypeptide(L)'
;MEDVAATTESPPTLEEIFAQVRPWLSAYVQGSFPRMCAGHVEDATQEVFVCALEHPDRFIRAWQEGGQARVEGLCRLIAWRSARGRWSRSAYKREVGGDALLEICAERAAGQELVADVRMRLERVMDEALADISPACQARTRAAVMDRFLTGDTDTAVAHRHGVRREYVNRVKRKVQRSFLEPAA
;
A
#
# COMPACT_ATOMS: atom_id res chain seq x y z
N MET A 1 32.43 38.08 28.93
CA MET A 1 31.79 36.76 29.17
C MET A 1 30.38 36.91 28.65
N GLU A 2 30.16 36.46 27.42
CA GLU A 2 28.88 36.61 26.72
C GLU A 2 27.86 35.64 27.31
N ASP A 3 26.73 36.21 27.74
CA ASP A 3 25.49 35.52 28.04
C ASP A 3 25.03 34.76 26.80
N VAL A 4 25.16 33.43 26.83
CA VAL A 4 24.48 32.56 25.87
C VAL A 4 23.02 32.52 26.31
N ALA A 5 22.22 33.43 25.73
CA ALA A 5 20.77 33.40 25.84
C ALA A 5 20.27 32.05 25.32
N ALA A 6 20.03 31.11 26.23
CA ALA A 6 19.29 29.90 25.94
C ALA A 6 17.88 30.33 25.54
N THR A 7 17.60 30.38 24.25
CA THR A 7 16.24 30.46 23.73
C THR A 7 15.50 29.21 24.21
N THR A 8 14.80 29.35 25.33
CA THR A 8 13.80 28.40 25.82
C THR A 8 12.58 28.50 24.92
N GLU A 9 12.71 28.09 23.66
CA GLU A 9 11.56 27.75 22.85
C GLU A 9 11.02 26.42 23.38
N SER A 10 9.80 26.47 23.91
CA SER A 10 9.05 25.26 24.24
C SER A 10 9.05 24.34 23.02
N PRO A 11 9.27 23.02 23.20
CA PRO A 11 9.24 22.09 22.08
C PRO A 11 7.88 22.21 21.37
N PRO A 12 7.87 22.35 20.04
CA PRO A 12 6.62 22.48 19.30
C PRO A 12 5.78 21.23 19.52
N THR A 13 4.47 21.44 19.63
CA THR A 13 3.50 20.35 19.70
C THR A 13 3.58 19.52 18.41
N LEU A 14 3.19 18.25 18.50
CA LEU A 14 3.14 17.37 17.33
C LEU A 14 2.23 17.95 16.22
N GLU A 15 1.18 18.68 16.59
CA GLU A 15 0.28 19.37 15.66
C GLU A 15 0.96 20.55 14.94
N GLU A 16 1.80 21.32 15.62
CA GLU A 16 2.58 22.39 15.01
C GLU A 16 3.63 21.85 14.03
N ILE A 17 4.34 20.79 14.43
CA ILE A 17 5.26 20.07 13.54
C ILE A 17 4.48 19.54 12.32
N PHE A 18 3.29 18.98 12.53
CA PHE A 18 2.45 18.44 11.45
C PHE A 18 2.05 19.50 10.41
N ALA A 19 1.53 20.64 10.87
CA ALA A 19 1.07 21.70 10.00
C ALA A 19 2.21 22.26 9.13
N GLN A 20 3.41 22.34 9.69
CA GLN A 20 4.59 22.82 8.98
C GLN A 20 5.19 21.77 8.04
N VAL A 21 5.16 20.49 8.42
CA VAL A 21 5.87 19.42 7.70
C VAL A 21 5.08 18.84 6.53
N ARG A 22 3.75 18.71 6.66
CA ARG A 22 2.91 18.01 5.69
C ARG A 22 3.03 18.50 4.23
N PRO A 23 3.02 19.82 3.93
CA PRO A 23 3.04 20.29 2.55
C PRO A 23 4.35 19.96 1.82
N TRP A 24 5.50 20.19 2.46
CA TRP A 24 6.80 19.97 1.83
C TRP A 24 7.24 18.51 1.87
N LEU A 25 6.81 17.73 2.87
CA LEU A 25 7.17 16.31 2.98
C LEU A 25 6.54 15.49 1.85
N SER A 26 5.28 15.77 1.49
CA SER A 26 4.63 15.17 0.32
C SER A 26 5.38 15.50 -0.98
N ALA A 27 5.79 16.76 -1.16
CA ALA A 27 6.59 17.17 -2.32
C ALA A 27 7.97 16.48 -2.35
N TYR A 28 8.61 16.32 -1.19
CA TYR A 28 9.88 15.60 -1.05
C TYR A 28 9.75 14.12 -1.45
N VAL A 29 8.70 13.45 -0.98
CA VAL A 29 8.44 12.03 -1.34
C VAL A 29 8.13 11.91 -2.82
N GLN A 30 7.27 12.76 -3.38
CA GLN A 30 6.96 12.77 -4.82
C GLN A 30 8.21 13.02 -5.66
N GLY A 31 9.08 13.96 -5.26
CA GLY A 31 10.35 14.22 -5.94
C GLY A 31 11.33 13.04 -5.87
N SER A 32 11.35 12.32 -4.75
CA SER A 32 12.20 11.13 -4.57
C SER A 32 11.67 9.90 -5.31
N PHE A 33 10.35 9.82 -5.52
CA PHE A 33 9.67 8.71 -6.20
C PHE A 33 8.69 9.25 -7.27
N PRO A 34 9.18 9.76 -8.41
CA PRO A 34 8.34 10.51 -9.37
C PRO A 34 7.15 9.74 -9.97
N ARG A 35 7.22 8.41 -9.97
CA ARG A 35 6.20 7.52 -10.53
C ARG A 35 5.26 6.91 -9.47
N MET A 36 5.41 7.32 -8.21
CA MET A 36 4.53 6.88 -7.11
C MET A 36 3.16 7.56 -7.24
N CYS A 37 2.09 6.79 -7.02
CA CYS A 37 0.74 7.35 -7.02
C CYS A 37 0.52 8.21 -5.77
N ALA A 38 -0.37 9.20 -5.88
CA ALA A 38 -0.66 10.15 -4.81
C ALA A 38 -1.05 9.49 -3.49
N GLY A 39 -1.82 8.39 -3.53
CA GLY A 39 -2.20 7.64 -2.33
C GLY A 39 -1.00 7.06 -1.57
N HIS A 40 -0.01 6.48 -2.27
CA HIS A 40 1.20 5.97 -1.61
C HIS A 40 2.10 7.10 -1.08
N VAL A 41 2.09 8.26 -1.72
CA VAL A 41 2.78 9.46 -1.22
C VAL A 41 2.11 9.95 0.06
N GLU A 42 0.77 9.99 0.08
CA GLU A 42 0.00 10.35 1.27
C GLU A 42 0.25 9.36 2.41
N ASP A 43 0.18 8.05 2.16
CA ASP A 43 0.46 7.02 3.16
C ASP A 43 1.87 7.15 3.74
N ALA A 44 2.87 7.43 2.88
CA ALA A 44 4.25 7.58 3.32
C ALA A 44 4.43 8.81 4.23
N THR A 45 3.72 9.89 3.93
CA THR A 45 3.66 11.08 4.77
C THR A 45 2.89 10.80 6.06
N GLN A 46 1.78 10.07 6.01
CA GLN A 46 0.98 9.69 7.18
C GLN A 46 1.75 8.81 8.17
N GLU A 47 2.62 7.93 7.67
CA GLU A 47 3.49 7.08 8.51
C GLU A 47 4.37 7.88 9.48
N VAL A 48 4.80 9.08 9.09
CA VAL A 48 5.58 9.96 9.97
C VAL A 48 4.77 10.35 11.20
N PHE A 49 3.48 10.59 11.03
CA PHE A 49 2.58 10.96 12.12
C PHE A 49 2.27 9.78 13.03
N VAL A 50 2.04 8.60 12.45
CA VAL A 50 1.89 7.35 13.21
C VAL A 50 3.15 7.12 14.06
N CYS A 51 4.34 7.23 13.47
CA CYS A 51 5.60 7.10 14.20
C CYS A 51 5.78 8.15 15.31
N ALA A 52 5.29 9.37 15.10
CA ALA A 52 5.37 10.42 16.11
C ALA A 52 4.45 10.16 17.30
N LEU A 53 3.27 9.57 17.07
CA LEU A 53 2.33 9.17 18.12
C LEU A 53 2.81 7.92 18.88
N GLU A 54 3.36 6.93 18.17
CA GLU A 54 3.85 5.69 18.78
C GLU A 54 5.17 5.89 19.54
N HIS A 55 6.00 6.82 19.07
CA HIS A 55 7.35 7.02 19.58
C HIS A 55 7.70 8.52 19.76
N PRO A 56 6.95 9.26 20.59
CA PRO A 56 7.13 10.70 20.78
C PRO A 56 8.54 11.06 21.27
N ASP A 57 9.15 10.22 22.11
CA ASP A 57 10.50 10.42 22.65
C ASP A 57 11.57 10.59 21.57
N ARG A 58 11.40 9.96 20.40
CA ARG A 58 12.36 10.07 19.29
C ARG A 58 12.37 11.46 18.67
N PHE A 59 11.20 12.11 18.60
CA PHE A 59 11.04 13.45 18.06
C PHE A 59 11.49 14.50 19.07
N ILE A 60 11.17 14.29 20.36
CA ILE A 60 11.67 15.13 21.46
C ILE A 60 13.21 15.10 21.49
N ARG A 61 13.82 13.91 21.40
CA ARG A 61 15.28 13.78 21.36
C ARG A 61 15.87 14.45 20.10
N ALA A 62 15.26 14.25 18.93
CA ALA A 62 15.70 14.91 17.71
C ALA A 62 15.67 16.44 17.85
N TRP A 63 14.63 16.99 18.47
CA TRP A 63 14.53 18.42 18.79
C TRP A 63 15.64 18.88 19.74
N GLN A 64 15.88 18.14 20.82
CA GLN A 64 16.94 18.46 21.79
C GLN A 64 18.35 18.41 21.17
N GLU A 65 18.59 17.49 20.24
CA GLU A 65 19.90 17.32 19.59
C GLU A 65 20.22 18.38 18.54
N GLY A 66 19.21 18.93 17.85
CA GLY A 66 19.47 19.80 16.70
C GLY A 66 18.26 20.59 16.20
N GLY A 67 17.27 20.80 17.07
CA GLY A 67 16.08 21.59 16.80
C GLY A 67 15.27 21.11 15.61
N GLN A 68 14.64 22.08 14.93
CA GLN A 68 13.76 21.84 13.80
C GLN A 68 14.44 21.06 12.67
N ALA A 69 15.65 21.43 12.26
CA ALA A 69 16.35 20.79 11.14
C ALA A 69 16.57 19.28 11.36
N ARG A 70 16.80 18.87 12.61
CA ARG A 70 16.98 17.46 12.97
C ARG A 70 15.65 16.70 12.95
N VAL A 71 14.57 17.32 13.43
CA VAL A 71 13.20 16.78 13.32
C VAL A 71 12.79 16.60 11.86
N GLU A 72 13.01 17.60 11.02
CA GLU A 72 12.73 17.52 9.58
C GLU A 72 13.55 16.41 8.88
N GLY A 73 14.80 16.22 9.30
CA GLY A 73 15.64 15.12 8.85
C GLY A 73 15.06 13.75 9.22
N LEU A 74 14.56 13.61 10.45
CA LEU A 74 13.88 12.39 10.91
C LEU A 74 12.59 12.13 10.13
N CYS A 75 11.77 13.16 9.91
CA CYS A 75 10.56 13.08 9.09
C CYS A 75 10.87 12.59 7.67
N ARG A 76 11.89 13.16 7.01
CA ARG A 76 12.36 12.73 5.69
C ARG A 76 12.78 11.27 5.69
N LEU A 77 13.54 10.84 6.69
CA LEU A 77 14.02 9.46 6.80
C LEU A 77 12.87 8.45 6.92
N ILE A 78 11.90 8.74 7.79
CA ILE A 78 10.74 7.88 8.00
C ILE A 78 9.90 7.83 6.73
N ALA A 79 9.53 8.97 6.16
CA ALA A 79 8.74 9.05 4.93
C ALA A 79 9.43 8.35 3.75
N TRP A 80 10.74 8.55 3.59
CA TRP A 80 11.50 7.90 2.52
C TRP A 80 11.58 6.38 2.69
N ARG A 81 11.80 5.86 3.91
CA ARG A 81 11.79 4.42 4.18
C ARG A 81 10.41 3.81 3.94
N SER A 82 9.38 4.52 4.38
CA SER A 82 7.98 4.18 4.22
C SER A 82 7.59 4.09 2.73
N ALA A 83 7.95 5.12 1.95
CA ALA A 83 7.77 5.20 0.50
C ALA A 83 8.59 4.12 -0.24
N ARG A 84 9.87 3.94 0.09
CA ARG A 84 10.73 2.91 -0.51
C ARG A 84 10.20 1.51 -0.26
N GLY A 85 9.74 1.21 0.96
CA GLY A 85 9.14 -0.08 1.28
C GLY A 85 7.91 -0.36 0.43
N ARG A 86 7.03 0.64 0.28
CA ARG A 86 5.83 0.55 -0.57
C ARG A 86 6.19 0.45 -2.05
N TRP A 87 7.16 1.22 -2.53
CA TRP A 87 7.64 1.21 -3.91
C TRP A 87 8.28 -0.13 -4.28
N SER A 88 9.14 -0.66 -3.42
CA SER A 88 9.75 -1.97 -3.60
C SER A 88 8.69 -3.08 -3.59
N ARG A 89 7.72 -3.01 -2.67
CA ARG A 89 6.60 -3.95 -2.64
C ARG A 89 5.67 -3.81 -3.83
N SER A 90 5.46 -2.61 -4.37
CA SER A 90 4.65 -2.38 -5.58
C SER A 90 5.38 -2.87 -6.84
N ALA A 91 6.69 -2.66 -6.94
CA ALA A 91 7.52 -3.21 -8.02
C ALA A 91 7.53 -4.75 -7.99
N TYR A 92 7.64 -5.36 -6.81
CA TYR A 92 7.55 -6.82 -6.63
C TYR A 92 6.10 -7.34 -6.80
N LYS A 93 5.08 -6.59 -6.37
CA LYS A 93 3.65 -6.94 -6.54
C LYS A 93 3.19 -6.87 -8.00
N ARG A 94 3.80 -6.01 -8.83
CA ARG A 94 3.60 -6.03 -10.29
C ARG A 94 4.12 -7.31 -10.93
N GLU A 95 5.21 -7.89 -10.44
CA GLU A 95 5.69 -9.22 -10.87
C GLU A 95 4.79 -10.36 -10.34
N VAL A 96 4.18 -10.18 -9.16
CA VAL A 96 3.37 -11.21 -8.47
C VAL A 96 1.87 -11.10 -8.79
N GLY A 97 1.42 -10.14 -9.59
CA GLY A 97 0.05 -10.06 -10.13
C GLY A 97 -1.04 -9.68 -9.12
N GLY A 98 -0.71 -8.91 -8.09
CA GLY A 98 -1.67 -8.48 -7.06
C GLY A 98 -2.45 -7.20 -7.38
N ASP A 99 -1.96 -6.36 -8.28
CA ASP A 99 -2.38 -4.94 -8.32
C ASP A 99 -3.52 -4.61 -9.31
N ALA A 100 -3.92 -5.49 -10.22
CA ALA A 100 -5.02 -5.17 -11.15
C ALA A 100 -6.33 -4.85 -10.41
N LEU A 101 -6.64 -5.59 -9.33
CA LEU A 101 -7.83 -5.37 -8.52
C LEU A 101 -7.73 -4.14 -7.61
N LEU A 102 -6.53 -3.83 -7.11
CA LEU A 102 -6.29 -2.70 -6.22
C LEU A 102 -6.20 -1.36 -6.98
N GLU A 103 -5.62 -1.34 -8.19
CA GLU A 103 -5.62 -0.16 -9.08
C GLU A 103 -7.04 0.23 -9.49
N ILE A 104 -7.95 -0.73 -9.69
CA ILE A 104 -9.37 -0.46 -10.00
C ILE A 104 -10.13 0.13 -8.82
N CYS A 105 -9.74 -0.25 -7.60
CA CYS A 105 -10.34 0.31 -6.39
C CYS A 105 -9.77 1.70 -6.05
N ALA A 106 -8.61 2.08 -6.60
CA ALA A 106 -7.95 3.35 -6.30
C ALA A 106 -8.57 4.57 -6.99
N GLU A 107 -9.32 4.39 -8.09
CA GLU A 107 -9.95 5.48 -8.84
C GLU A 107 -11.37 5.86 -8.36
N ARG A 108 -11.94 5.15 -7.37
CA ARG A 108 -13.32 5.37 -6.91
C ARG A 108 -13.36 5.75 -5.43
N ALA A 109 -14.20 6.74 -5.11
CA ALA A 109 -14.38 7.26 -3.75
C ALA A 109 -14.74 6.14 -2.76
N ALA A 110 -14.15 6.19 -1.56
CA ALA A 110 -14.32 5.19 -0.51
C ALA A 110 -15.79 5.11 -0.02
N GLY A 111 -16.37 3.91 -0.04
CA GLY A 111 -17.73 3.63 0.45
C GLY A 111 -18.09 2.13 0.44
N GLN A 112 -19.05 1.73 1.29
CA GLN A 112 -19.53 0.33 1.39
C GLN A 112 -20.15 -0.20 0.09
N GLU A 113 -20.72 0.68 -0.73
CA GLU A 113 -21.25 0.35 -2.07
C GLU A 113 -20.16 -0.12 -3.03
N LEU A 114 -18.96 0.49 -2.99
CA LEU A 114 -17.83 0.08 -3.81
C LEU A 114 -17.36 -1.34 -3.44
N VAL A 115 -17.33 -1.66 -2.14
CA VAL A 115 -16.95 -2.99 -1.66
C VAL A 115 -17.99 -4.04 -2.07
N ALA A 116 -19.28 -3.69 -2.03
CA ALA A 116 -20.36 -4.56 -2.50
C ALA A 116 -20.29 -4.78 -4.02
N ASP A 117 -20.09 -3.72 -4.81
CA ASP A 117 -19.97 -3.79 -6.27
C ASP A 117 -18.72 -4.56 -6.72
N VAL A 118 -17.57 -4.32 -6.08
CA VAL A 118 -16.32 -5.05 -6.37
C VAL A 118 -16.49 -6.52 -6.01
N ARG A 119 -17.16 -6.82 -4.88
CA ARG A 119 -17.42 -8.21 -4.46
C ARG A 119 -18.38 -8.93 -5.41
N MET A 120 -19.50 -8.30 -5.79
CA MET A 120 -20.46 -8.85 -6.75
C MET A 120 -19.80 -9.04 -8.13
N ARG A 121 -18.98 -8.08 -8.57
CA ARG A 121 -18.22 -8.18 -9.82
C ARG A 121 -17.15 -9.28 -9.75
N LEU A 122 -16.48 -9.45 -8.63
CA LEU A 122 -15.50 -10.52 -8.43
C LEU A 122 -16.14 -11.90 -8.48
N GLU A 123 -17.30 -12.09 -7.82
CA GLU A 123 -18.02 -13.37 -7.84
C GLU A 123 -18.41 -13.76 -9.26
N ARG A 124 -19.03 -12.84 -10.01
CA ARG A 124 -19.41 -13.04 -11.42
C ARG A 124 -18.20 -13.32 -12.31
N VAL A 125 -17.15 -12.52 -12.22
CA VAL A 125 -15.93 -12.69 -13.03
C VAL A 125 -15.23 -14.01 -12.68
N MET A 126 -15.28 -14.45 -11.42
CA MET A 126 -14.74 -15.74 -11.01
C MET A 126 -15.51 -16.90 -11.64
N ASP A 127 -16.85 -16.83 -11.66
CA ASP A 127 -17.70 -17.84 -12.30
C ASP A 127 -17.45 -17.92 -13.80
N GLU A 128 -17.38 -16.77 -14.49
CA GLU A 128 -17.04 -16.68 -15.91
C GLU A 128 -15.63 -17.23 -16.20
N ALA A 129 -14.66 -16.96 -15.33
CA ALA A 129 -13.28 -17.44 -15.48
C ALA A 129 -13.16 -18.96 -15.26
N LEU A 130 -14.00 -19.53 -14.39
CA LEU A 130 -14.04 -20.96 -14.07
C LEU A 130 -14.85 -21.80 -15.05
N ALA A 131 -15.67 -21.19 -15.92
CA ALA A 131 -16.55 -21.88 -16.86
C ALA A 131 -15.80 -22.90 -17.76
N ASP A 132 -14.53 -22.59 -18.12
CA ASP A 132 -13.69 -23.46 -18.96
C ASP A 132 -12.90 -24.53 -18.18
N ILE A 133 -13.04 -24.55 -16.85
CA ILE A 133 -12.42 -25.57 -16.00
C ILE A 133 -13.39 -26.73 -15.83
N SER A 134 -12.86 -27.96 -15.81
CA SER A 134 -13.66 -29.16 -15.56
C SER A 134 -14.50 -29.00 -14.27
N PRO A 135 -15.81 -29.31 -14.28
CA PRO A 135 -16.69 -29.14 -13.12
C PRO A 135 -16.15 -29.78 -11.83
N ALA A 136 -15.51 -30.94 -11.94
CA ALA A 136 -14.90 -31.66 -10.82
C ALA A 136 -13.73 -30.90 -10.13
N CYS A 137 -13.19 -29.86 -10.78
CA CYS A 137 -12.07 -29.08 -10.30
C CYS A 137 -12.42 -27.62 -10.03
N GLN A 138 -13.62 -27.16 -10.39
CA GLN A 138 -14.00 -25.74 -10.28
C GLN A 138 -13.96 -25.24 -8.84
N ALA A 139 -14.57 -25.95 -7.88
CA ALA A 139 -14.60 -25.53 -6.48
C ALA A 139 -13.20 -25.42 -5.86
N ARG A 140 -12.33 -26.42 -6.11
CA ARG A 140 -10.93 -26.40 -5.64
C ARG A 140 -10.10 -25.32 -6.32
N THR A 141 -10.32 -25.11 -7.62
CA THR A 141 -9.62 -24.05 -8.38
C THR A 141 -10.04 -22.67 -7.88
N ARG A 142 -11.33 -22.46 -7.58
CA ARG A 142 -11.85 -21.25 -6.96
C ARG A 142 -11.18 -20.99 -5.61
N ALA A 143 -11.15 -22.00 -4.74
CA ALA A 143 -10.50 -21.90 -3.43
C ALA A 143 -9.00 -21.57 -3.56
N ALA A 144 -8.30 -22.22 -4.50
CA ALA A 144 -6.88 -21.97 -4.76
C ALA A 144 -6.62 -20.55 -5.27
N VAL A 145 -7.48 -20.02 -6.15
CA VAL A 145 -7.36 -18.66 -6.69
C VAL A 145 -7.69 -17.61 -5.62
N MET A 146 -8.68 -17.85 -4.77
CA MET A 146 -8.98 -16.96 -3.64
C MET A 146 -7.84 -16.97 -2.61
N ASP A 147 -7.32 -18.15 -2.26
CA ASP A 147 -6.15 -18.28 -1.39
C ASP A 147 -4.96 -17.51 -1.98
N ARG A 148 -4.70 -17.67 -3.29
CA ARG A 148 -3.65 -16.93 -4.01
C ARG A 148 -3.76 -15.41 -3.87
N PHE A 149 -4.97 -14.87 -3.90
CA PHE A 149 -5.21 -13.43 -3.74
C PHE A 149 -5.06 -12.98 -2.28
N LEU A 150 -5.45 -13.81 -1.32
CA LEU A 150 -5.38 -13.50 0.10
C LEU A 150 -3.96 -13.62 0.67
N THR A 151 -3.23 -14.67 0.30
CA THR A 151 -1.91 -14.98 0.86
C THR A 151 -0.75 -14.40 0.05
N GLY A 152 -0.96 -14.16 -1.26
CA GLY A 152 0.09 -13.67 -2.15
C GLY A 152 1.15 -14.72 -2.54
N ASP A 153 0.98 -15.97 -2.10
CA ASP A 153 1.88 -17.09 -2.36
C ASP A 153 2.03 -17.41 -3.86
N THR A 154 3.01 -18.22 -4.27
CA THR A 154 3.16 -18.58 -5.68
C THR A 154 2.00 -19.45 -6.19
N ASP A 155 1.68 -19.36 -7.48
CA ASP A 155 0.65 -20.21 -8.12
C ASP A 155 0.93 -21.70 -7.91
N THR A 156 2.21 -22.10 -7.86
CA THR A 156 2.63 -23.48 -7.59
C THR A 156 2.30 -23.90 -6.16
N ALA A 157 2.58 -23.05 -5.18
CA ALA A 157 2.35 -23.34 -3.76
C ALA A 157 0.85 -23.50 -3.45
N VAL A 158 0.02 -22.59 -3.94
CA VAL A 158 -1.44 -22.67 -3.76
C VAL A 158 -2.06 -23.82 -4.56
N ALA A 159 -1.58 -24.10 -5.78
CA ALA A 159 -2.08 -25.22 -6.56
C ALA A 159 -1.81 -26.56 -5.88
N HIS A 160 -0.61 -26.71 -5.31
CA HIS A 160 -0.24 -27.89 -4.52
C HIS A 160 -1.11 -28.02 -3.26
N ARG A 161 -1.30 -26.93 -2.51
CA ARG A 161 -2.12 -26.90 -1.28
C ARG A 161 -3.56 -27.34 -1.52
N HIS A 162 -4.14 -26.98 -2.66
CA HIS A 162 -5.54 -27.26 -3.02
C HIS A 162 -5.72 -28.47 -3.95
N GLY A 163 -4.63 -29.18 -4.27
CA GLY A 163 -4.67 -30.37 -5.12
C GLY A 163 -5.16 -30.11 -6.54
N VAL A 164 -4.79 -28.97 -7.12
CA VAL A 164 -5.16 -28.57 -8.49
C VAL A 164 -3.92 -28.36 -9.36
N ARG A 165 -4.12 -28.35 -10.68
CA ARG A 165 -3.04 -28.02 -11.62
C ARG A 165 -2.73 -26.52 -11.53
N ARG A 166 -1.44 -26.18 -11.49
CA ARG A 166 -0.96 -24.79 -11.50
C ARG A 166 -1.52 -24.00 -12.68
N GLU A 167 -1.67 -24.66 -13.83
CA GLU A 167 -2.19 -24.08 -15.06
C GLU A 167 -3.63 -23.58 -14.90
N TYR A 168 -4.44 -24.24 -14.07
CA TYR A 168 -5.82 -23.82 -13.80
C TYR A 168 -5.85 -22.54 -12.96
N VAL A 169 -5.03 -22.49 -11.90
CA VAL A 169 -4.87 -21.28 -11.07
C VAL A 169 -4.39 -20.11 -11.92
N ASN A 170 -3.35 -20.33 -12.74
CA ASN A 170 -2.79 -19.29 -13.60
C ASN A 170 -3.80 -18.78 -14.64
N ARG A 171 -4.51 -19.69 -15.32
CA ARG A 171 -5.51 -19.35 -16.34
C ARG A 171 -6.67 -18.55 -15.75
N VAL A 172 -7.25 -19.02 -14.65
CA VAL A 172 -8.37 -18.34 -13.98
C VAL A 172 -7.92 -16.98 -13.45
N LYS A 173 -6.76 -16.91 -12.77
CA LYS A 173 -6.18 -15.65 -12.29
C LYS A 173 -6.00 -14.62 -13.43
N ARG A 174 -5.43 -15.02 -14.56
CA ARG A 174 -5.22 -14.13 -15.72
C ARG A 174 -6.54 -13.63 -16.32
N LYS A 175 -7.55 -14.49 -16.39
CA LYS A 175 -8.89 -14.10 -16.86
C LYS A 175 -9.52 -13.07 -15.93
N VAL A 176 -9.51 -13.35 -14.62
CA VAL A 176 -10.00 -12.43 -13.60
C VAL A 176 -9.30 -11.08 -13.71
N GLN A 177 -7.97 -11.06 -13.73
CA GLN A 177 -7.19 -9.83 -13.89
C GLN A 177 -7.55 -9.05 -15.16
N ARG A 178 -7.76 -9.73 -16.29
CA ARG A 178 -8.14 -9.09 -17.56
C ARG A 178 -9.54 -8.45 -17.49
N SER A 179 -10.54 -9.14 -16.95
CA SER A 179 -11.92 -8.63 -16.79
C SER A 179 -12.03 -7.40 -15.88
N PHE A 180 -10.99 -7.20 -15.08
CA PHE A 180 -10.83 -6.07 -14.19
C PHE A 180 -10.10 -4.92 -14.91
N LEU A 181 -9.07 -5.20 -15.72
CA LEU A 181 -8.32 -4.19 -16.48
C LEU A 181 -9.05 -3.64 -17.73
N GLU A 182 -10.00 -4.38 -18.29
CA GLU A 182 -10.82 -3.90 -19.41
C GLU A 182 -12.01 -3.08 -18.90
N PRO A 183 -12.21 -1.83 -19.37
CA PRO A 183 -13.41 -1.07 -19.04
C PRO A 183 -14.63 -1.83 -19.55
N ALA A 184 -15.65 -1.97 -18.70
CA ALA A 184 -16.91 -2.58 -19.11
C ALA A 184 -17.48 -1.77 -20.29
N ALA A 185 -17.65 -2.43 -21.43
CA ALA A 185 -18.33 -1.87 -22.60
C ALA A 185 -19.80 -1.58 -22.29
#